data_AF-A0A728MHZ8-F1
#
_entry.id   AF-A0A728MHZ8-F1
#
_cell.length_a   1.000
_cell.length_b   1.000
_cell.length_c   1.000
_cell.angle_alpha   90.00
_cell.angle_beta   90.00
_cell.angle_gamma   90.00
#
_symmetry.space_group_name_H-M   'P 1'
#
loop_
_entity.id
_entity.type
_entity.pdbx_description
1 polymer ?
#
loop_
_entity_poly.entity_id
_entity_poly.type
_entity_poly.pdbx_seq_one_letter_code
_entity_poly.pdbx_strand_id
1 'polypeptide(L)' 'VLRYILRVKERDGRILNGGSAQTEQGLDAGFIAGNGVLLMNMLSAPSRVSVERGDGSVCHFSVKGIVPNTGKVQEVYCE' A
#
# COMPACT_ATOMS: atom_id res chain seq x y z
N VAL A 1 3.89 0.40 16.99
CA VAL A 1 3.86 0.75 15.54
C VAL A 1 3.91 -0.53 14.74
N LEU A 2 3.02 -0.66 13.77
CA LEU A 2 2.94 -1.76 12.81
C LEU A 2 3.57 -1.28 11.50
N ARG A 3 4.78 -1.76 11.22
CA ARG A 3 5.53 -1.40 10.01
C ARG A 3 5.27 -2.42 8.92
N TYR A 4 4.76 -1.96 7.79
CA TYR A 4 4.55 -2.77 6.60
C TYR A 4 5.52 -2.32 5.50
N ILE A 5 6.10 -3.27 4.79
CA ILE A 5 6.93 -3.03 3.61
C ILE A 5 6.28 -3.77 2.46
N LEU A 6 5.60 -3.04 1.58
CA LEU A 6 4.76 -3.62 0.53
C LEU A 6 5.34 -3.33 -0.85
N ARG A 7 5.34 -4.33 -1.73
CA ARG A 7 5.47 -4.13 -3.18
C ARG A 7 4.07 -4.07 -3.75
N VAL A 8 3.66 -2.89 -4.22
CA VAL A 8 2.35 -2.69 -4.84
C VAL A 8 2.46 -2.99 -6.33
N LYS A 9 1.60 -3.89 -6.80
CA LYS A 9 1.48 -4.25 -8.21
C LYS A 9 0.10 -3.91 -8.74
N GLU A 10 0.00 -3.66 -10.03
CA GLU A 10 -1.24 -3.61 -10.79
C GLU A 10 -1.84 -5.02 -10.93
N ARG A 11 -3.12 -5.11 -11.31
CA ARG A 11 -3.80 -6.41 -11.57
C ARG A 11 -3.08 -7.27 -12.62
N ASP A 12 -2.36 -6.65 -13.56
CA ASP A 12 -1.58 -7.32 -14.60
C ASP A 12 -0.16 -7.75 -14.13
N GLY A 13 0.18 -7.52 -12.86
CA GLY A 13 1.45 -7.87 -12.26
C GLY A 13 2.57 -6.84 -12.44
N ARG A 14 2.33 -5.74 -13.18
CA ARG A 14 3.30 -4.64 -13.29
C ARG A 14 3.46 -3.94 -11.95
N ILE A 15 4.65 -3.43 -11.69
CA ILE A 15 4.92 -2.64 -10.48
C ILE A 15 4.21 -1.29 -10.61
N LEU A 16 3.44 -0.92 -9.59
CA LEU A 16 2.80 0.39 -9.54
C LEU A 16 3.84 1.45 -9.18
N ASN A 17 3.98 2.49 -10.00
CA ASN A 17 5.03 3.51 -9.87
C ASN A 17 4.42 4.84 -9.42
N GLY A 18 4.64 5.19 -8.15
CA GLY A 18 4.08 6.42 -7.58
C GLY A 18 2.65 6.27 -7.07
N GLY A 19 2.21 7.23 -6.25
CA GLY A 19 0.86 7.28 -5.68
C GLY A 19 0.87 7.58 -4.19
N SER A 20 -0.20 8.23 -3.70
CA SER A 20 -0.44 8.49 -2.28
C SER A 20 -1.38 7.42 -1.72
N ALA A 21 -1.03 6.85 -0.58
CA ALA A 21 -1.79 5.80 0.06
C ALA A 21 -2.53 6.33 1.29
N GLN A 22 -3.79 5.94 1.46
CA GLN A 22 -4.60 6.26 2.63
C GLN A 22 -5.37 5.03 3.13
N THR A 23 -5.55 4.90 4.44
CA THR A 23 -6.36 3.83 5.01
C THR A 23 -7.86 4.07 4.78
N GLU A 24 -8.69 3.07 5.07
CA GLU A 24 -10.15 3.21 5.03
C GLU A 24 -10.70 4.28 5.99
N GLN A 25 -9.90 4.75 6.95
CA GLN A 25 -10.24 5.80 7.91
C GLN A 25 -9.74 7.19 7.46
N GLY A 26 -9.17 7.30 6.26
CA GLY A 26 -8.58 8.55 5.75
C GLY A 26 -7.25 8.92 6.40
N LEU A 27 -6.59 7.97 7.09
CA LEU A 27 -5.26 8.21 7.65
C LEU A 27 -4.20 8.04 6.57
N ASP A 28 -3.19 8.90 6.58
CA ASP A 28 -2.05 8.81 5.67
C ASP A 28 -1.28 7.50 5.90
N ALA A 29 -1.21 6.68 4.84
CA ALA A 29 -0.47 5.42 4.80
C ALA A 29 0.91 5.55 4.11
N GLY A 30 1.25 6.74 3.63
CA GLY A 30 2.51 7.06 2.97
C GLY A 30 2.38 7.17 1.46
N PHE A 31 3.51 7.05 0.77
CA PHE A 31 3.58 7.14 -0.69
C PHE A 31 4.32 5.93 -1.28
N ILE A 32 4.00 5.61 -2.52
CA ILE A 32 4.63 4.54 -3.28
C ILE A 32 5.86 5.10 -3.98
N ALA A 33 7.03 4.56 -3.67
CA ALA A 33 8.28 4.94 -4.33
C ALA A 33 8.32 4.46 -5.79
N GLY A 34 9.24 5.00 -6.59
CA GLY A 34 9.30 4.71 -8.03
C GLY A 34 9.57 3.24 -8.41
N ASN A 35 10.00 2.42 -7.46
CA ASN A 35 10.18 0.97 -7.59
C ASN A 35 8.99 0.15 -7.04
N GLY A 36 7.86 0.82 -6.77
CA GLY A 36 6.60 0.30 -6.25
C GLY A 36 6.61 -0.16 -4.81
N VAL A 37 7.55 0.34 -4.01
CA VAL A 37 7.59 0.05 -2.59
C VAL A 37 6.77 1.08 -1.82
N LEU A 38 5.81 0.61 -1.02
CA LEU A 38 5.07 1.38 -0.02
C LEU A 38 5.58 1.00 1.38
N LEU A 39 6.03 2.00 2.13
CA LEU A 39 6.38 1.88 3.54
C LEU A 39 5.28 2.52 4.38
N MET A 40 4.58 1.71 5.16
CA MET A 40 3.42 2.14 5.95
C MET A 40 3.68 1.88 7.44
N ASN A 41 3.55 2.91 8.28
CA ASN A 41 3.76 2.82 9.73
C ASN A 41 2.45 3.15 10.47
N MET A 42 1.71 2.14 10.91
CA MET A 42 0.37 2.32 11.47
C MET A 42 0.33 2.10 12.98
N LEU A 43 -0.65 2.70 13.65
CA LEU A 43 -0.95 2.42 15.07
C LEU A 43 -1.84 1.18 15.22
N SER A 44 -2.76 0.96 14.29
CA SER A 44 -3.65 -0.20 14.19
C SER A 44 -3.54 -0.83 12.80
N ALA A 45 -3.96 -2.09 12.66
CA ALA A 45 -3.96 -2.75 11.37
C ALA A 45 -5.14 -2.21 10.52
N PRO A 46 -4.88 -1.55 9.37
CA PRO A 46 -5.95 -1.17 8.47
C PRO A 46 -6.55 -2.41 7.81
N SER A 47 -7.81 -2.33 7.40
CA SER A 47 -8.45 -3.38 6.62
C SER A 47 -8.20 -3.23 5.13
N ARG A 48 -8.11 -1.98 4.65
CA ARG A 48 -7.97 -1.62 3.24
C ARG A 48 -7.15 -0.35 3.09
N VAL A 49 -6.34 -0.30 2.04
CA VAL A 49 -5.62 0.92 1.64
C VAL A 49 -6.09 1.34 0.26
N SER A 50 -6.31 2.63 0.09
CA SER A 50 -6.61 3.30 -1.17
C SER A 50 -5.37 4.01 -1.66
N VAL A 51 -5.08 3.88 -2.95
CA VAL A 51 -3.95 4.53 -3.60
C VAL A 51 -4.50 5.48 -4.65
N GLU A 52 -4.35 6.77 -4.43
CA GLU A 52 -4.62 7.79 -5.45
C GLU A 52 -3.40 7.92 -6.35
N ARG A 53 -3.65 7.77 -7.64
CA ARG A 53 -2.66 7.96 -8.70
C ARG A 53 -2.71 9.42 -9.13
N GLY A 54 -1.58 9.98 -9.57
CA GLY A 54 -1.48 11.39 -9.94
C GLY A 54 -2.37 11.84 -11.12
N ASP A 55 -3.07 10.90 -11.78
CA ASP A 55 -4.06 11.12 -12.82
C ASP A 55 -5.52 11.17 -12.28
N GLY A 56 -5.70 11.11 -10.96
CA GLY A 56 -6.99 11.11 -10.28
C GLY A 56 -7.67 9.74 -10.22
N SER A 57 -7.06 8.69 -10.78
CA SER A 57 -7.55 7.33 -10.61
C SER A 57 -7.20 6.78 -9.23
N VAL A 58 -8.06 5.93 -8.69
CA VAL A 58 -7.86 5.32 -7.37
C VAL A 58 -7.96 3.81 -7.50
N CYS A 59 -7.01 3.11 -6.88
CA CYS A 59 -7.08 1.67 -6.72
C CYS A 59 -7.02 1.27 -5.24
N HIS A 60 -7.41 0.04 -4.93
CA HIS A 60 -7.48 -0.43 -3.55
C HIS A 60 -6.80 -1.77 -3.38
N PHE A 61 -6.24 -2.02 -2.19
CA PHE A 61 -5.78 -3.35 -1.82
C PHE A 61 -6.13 -3.68 -0.37
N SER A 62 -6.39 -4.96 -0.11
CA SER A 62 -6.62 -5.45 1.25
C SER A 62 -5.30 -5.66 1.98
N VAL A 63 -5.29 -5.34 3.27
CA VAL A 63 -4.15 -5.62 4.18
C VAL A 63 -4.38 -6.92 4.96
N LYS A 64 -5.50 -7.61 4.71
CA LYS A 64 -5.82 -8.89 5.36
C LYS A 64 -4.76 -9.93 5.01
N GLY A 65 -4.20 -10.57 6.04
CA GLY A 65 -3.16 -11.60 5.89
C GLY A 65 -1.75 -11.05 5.71
N ILE A 66 -1.56 -9.73 5.66
CA ILE A 66 -0.25 -9.10 5.63
C ILE A 66 0.28 -8.99 7.06
N VAL A 67 1.51 -9.47 7.28
CA VAL A 67 2.12 -9.48 8.61
C VAL A 67 3.02 -8.23 8.78
N PRO A 68 2.77 -7.35 9.75
CA PRO A 68 3.65 -6.23 10.04
C PRO A 68 4.96 -6.67 10.72
N ASN A 69 5.95 -5.78 10.73
CA ASN A 69 7.21 -5.91 11.46
C ASN A 69 8.08 -7.12 11.07
N THR A 70 7.88 -7.69 9.88
CA THR A 70 8.68 -8.81 9.38
C THR A 70 10.06 -8.39 8.84
N GLY A 71 10.24 -7.09 8.57
CA GLY A 71 11.41 -6.56 7.87
C GLY A 71 11.52 -7.02 6.41
N LYS A 72 10.52 -7.73 5.89
CA LYS A 72 10.49 -8.30 4.54
C LYS A 72 9.46 -7.58 3.69
N VAL A 73 9.77 -7.48 2.39
CA VAL A 73 8.83 -7.00 1.38
C VAL A 73 7.74 -8.06 1.16
N GLN A 74 6.48 -7.66 1.22
CA GLN A 74 5.31 -8.48 0.89
C GLN A 74 4.58 -7.90 -0.32
N GLU A 75 4.04 -8.74 -1.19
CA GLU A 75 3.39 -8.26 -2.41
C GLU A 75 1.90 -8.07 -2.20
N VAL A 76 1.35 -7.00 -2.80
CA VAL A 76 -0.08 -6.71 -2.84
C VAL A 76 -0.47 -6.28 -4.24
N TYR A 77 -1.71 -6.56 -4.61
CA TYR A 77 -2.28 -6.16 -5.90
C TYR A 77 -3.28 -5.03 -5.67
N CYS A 78 -3.10 -3.93 -6.40
CA CYS A 78 -4.00 -2.81 -6.42
C CYS A 78 -5.08 -3.07 -7.47
N GLU A 79 -6.32 -3.10 -7.00
CA GLU A 79 -7.51 -3.38 -7.79
C GLU A 79 -8.24 -2.11 -8.21
#